data_AF-A0A661XM85-F1
#
_entry.id   AF-A0A661XM85-F1
#
_cell.length_a   1.000
_cell.length_b   1.000
_cell.length_c   1.000
_cell.angle_alpha   90.00
_cell.angle_beta   90.00
_cell.angle_gamma   90.00
#
_symmetry.space_group_name_H-M   'P 1'
#
loop_
_entity.id
_entity.type
_entity.pdbx_description
1 polymer ?
#
loop_
_entity_poly.entity_id
_entity_poly.type
_entity_poly.pdbx_seq_one_letter_code
_entity_poly.pdbx_strand_id
1 'polypeptide(L)'
;MNVIEKAKKIKENNRAKAIELLKEFINTHKKNRVGAHHLLSKLYLKSGEKEKAIAVLKDGIRANPDNRWLYLMLGDLYYFDLEDADNAIKVYEEGLALFDKPIKTTMSPYRYFLKRLSNINYEEKDFGNAEKYFELFIALEPSDFYASDFKKFAEVLINQGKKERAIKVLTLGIKAHPGYKNLYEFAKKNFQSEDFPFRERKVRLTIPDIERIPIKTPLIKEGDNLYDIIDKYTKSVRKKNDIITISSCVAAMCEERMITVDTIFPSFLARLVSHFVSHKDVPFGGAAPLANPAAMEIAIREAGKTRIILATKAGAIGRIFGKKGWFYIIAGEQAALIDDPPAAIPPFDYAVIPGPKDSFTVSEKITERTGCRAAIIDANDLGDAWAVGYSKGVSKDKLEKVLSDNPAGNEDQQTPIVIVRGL
;
A
#
# COMPACT_ATOMS: atom_id res chain seq x y z
N MET A 1 -10.34 -22.61 -7.90
CA MET A 1 -9.53 -21.53 -8.47
C MET A 1 -10.45 -20.64 -9.28
N ASN A 2 -10.53 -19.35 -8.94
CA ASN A 2 -11.35 -18.38 -9.68
C ASN A 2 -10.75 -18.17 -11.09
N VAL A 3 -11.54 -17.73 -12.07
CA VAL A 3 -11.08 -17.42 -13.44
C VAL A 3 -9.90 -16.45 -13.45
N ILE A 4 -9.86 -15.50 -12.50
CA ILE A 4 -8.78 -14.52 -12.36
C ILE A 4 -7.46 -15.21 -12.00
N GLU A 5 -7.48 -16.11 -11.02
CA GLU A 5 -6.29 -16.89 -10.63
C GLU A 5 -5.84 -17.81 -11.78
N LYS A 6 -6.80 -18.43 -12.49
CA LYS A 6 -6.51 -19.25 -13.67
C LYS A 6 -5.85 -18.42 -14.77
N ALA A 7 -6.36 -17.23 -15.05
CA ALA A 7 -5.80 -16.32 -16.04
C ALA A 7 -4.42 -15.80 -15.64
N LYS A 8 -4.21 -15.44 -14.35
CA LYS A 8 -2.88 -15.07 -13.82
C LYS A 8 -1.85 -16.17 -14.05
N LYS A 9 -2.17 -17.43 -13.77
CA LYS A 9 -1.26 -18.56 -14.01
C LYS A 9 -0.99 -18.80 -15.51
N ILE A 10 -2.01 -18.66 -16.35
CA ILE A 10 -1.85 -18.85 -17.80
C ILE A 10 -0.98 -17.75 -18.40
N LYS A 11 -1.11 -16.49 -17.95
CA LYS A 11 -0.39 -15.35 -18.53
C LYS A 11 1.14 -15.47 -18.41
N GLU A 12 1.63 -16.18 -17.39
CA GLU A 12 3.06 -16.46 -17.18
C GLU A 12 3.67 -17.21 -18.38
N ASN A 13 2.89 -18.04 -19.06
CA ASN A 13 3.35 -18.87 -20.17
C ASN A 13 2.73 -18.48 -21.53
N ASN A 14 1.48 -18.02 -21.53
CA ASN A 14 0.74 -17.68 -22.74
C ASN A 14 -0.30 -16.59 -22.46
N ARG A 15 0.10 -15.34 -22.68
CA ARG A 15 -0.76 -14.16 -22.49
C ARG A 15 -2.01 -14.17 -23.38
N ALA A 16 -1.90 -14.62 -24.63
CA ALA A 16 -3.04 -14.67 -25.56
C ALA A 16 -4.15 -15.58 -25.02
N LYS A 17 -3.78 -16.76 -24.51
CA LYS A 17 -4.72 -17.70 -23.91
C LYS A 17 -5.37 -17.15 -22.63
N ALA A 18 -4.65 -16.36 -21.84
CA ALA A 18 -5.22 -15.69 -20.67
C ALA A 18 -6.26 -14.63 -21.09
N ILE A 19 -5.97 -13.87 -22.14
CA ILE A 19 -6.90 -12.89 -22.73
C ILE A 19 -8.17 -13.57 -23.25
N GLU A 20 -8.03 -14.68 -23.99
CA GLU A 20 -9.17 -15.45 -24.50
C GLU A 20 -10.06 -15.97 -23.36
N LEU A 21 -9.46 -16.56 -22.32
CA LEU A 21 -10.18 -17.03 -21.14
C LEU A 21 -10.98 -15.92 -20.47
N LEU A 22 -10.37 -14.72 -20.32
CA LEU A 22 -11.05 -13.59 -19.69
C LEU A 22 -12.19 -13.06 -20.57
N LYS A 23 -12.00 -12.99 -21.89
CA LYS A 23 -13.06 -12.61 -22.83
C LYS A 23 -14.24 -13.56 -22.80
N GLU A 24 -13.99 -14.87 -22.82
CA GLU A 24 -15.03 -15.90 -22.76
C GLU A 24 -15.82 -15.81 -21.45
N PHE A 25 -15.11 -15.63 -20.33
CA PHE A 25 -15.74 -15.46 -19.02
C PHE A 25 -16.58 -14.19 -18.94
N ILE A 26 -16.04 -13.07 -19.43
CA ILE A 26 -16.77 -11.81 -19.56
C ILE A 26 -17.99 -12.03 -20.45
N ASN A 27 -17.93 -12.76 -21.56
CA ASN A 27 -19.14 -12.96 -22.38
C ASN A 27 -20.22 -13.77 -21.64
N THR A 28 -19.82 -14.81 -20.91
CA THR A 28 -20.73 -15.84 -20.35
C THR A 28 -21.33 -15.49 -18.98
N HIS A 29 -20.70 -14.64 -18.15
CA HIS A 29 -21.09 -14.49 -16.73
C HIS A 29 -21.55 -13.07 -16.36
N LYS A 30 -22.84 -12.74 -16.45
CA LYS A 30 -23.36 -11.35 -16.35
C LYS A 30 -23.13 -10.62 -15.01
N LYS A 31 -23.02 -11.31 -13.86
CA LYS A 31 -23.07 -10.67 -12.53
C LYS A 31 -21.72 -10.53 -11.78
N ASN A 32 -20.61 -11.06 -12.29
CA ASN A 32 -19.33 -11.04 -11.53
C ASN A 32 -18.10 -10.91 -12.46
N ARG A 33 -17.95 -9.75 -13.10
CA ARG A 33 -16.91 -9.52 -14.13
C ARG A 33 -15.88 -8.45 -13.75
N VAL A 34 -15.99 -7.77 -12.61
CA VAL A 34 -15.15 -6.58 -12.31
C VAL A 34 -13.67 -6.91 -12.38
N GLY A 35 -13.23 -7.91 -11.61
CA GLY A 35 -11.85 -8.39 -11.64
C GLY A 35 -11.41 -8.90 -13.02
N ALA A 36 -12.33 -9.40 -13.84
CA ALA A 36 -12.00 -9.88 -15.19
C ALA A 36 -11.77 -8.71 -16.15
N HIS A 37 -12.60 -7.67 -16.10
CA HIS A 37 -12.36 -6.43 -16.85
C HIS A 37 -11.07 -5.76 -16.40
N HIS A 38 -10.80 -5.72 -15.09
CA HIS A 38 -9.56 -5.16 -14.54
C HIS A 38 -8.31 -5.91 -15.03
N LEU A 39 -8.30 -7.24 -14.90
CA LEU A 39 -7.15 -8.02 -15.36
C LEU A 39 -6.99 -7.94 -16.88
N LEU A 40 -8.10 -7.95 -17.63
CA LEU A 40 -8.05 -7.84 -19.08
C LEU A 40 -7.56 -6.46 -19.54
N SER A 41 -7.96 -5.37 -18.87
CA SER A 41 -7.46 -4.03 -19.18
C SER A 41 -5.96 -3.91 -18.92
N LYS A 42 -5.46 -4.42 -17.78
CA LYS A 42 -4.02 -4.53 -17.48
C LYS A 42 -3.28 -5.35 -18.56
N LEU A 43 -3.88 -6.46 -19.01
CA LEU A 43 -3.35 -7.30 -20.08
C LEU A 43 -3.47 -6.70 -21.49
N TYR A 44 -4.21 -5.62 -21.70
CA TYR A 44 -4.12 -4.86 -22.94
C TYR A 44 -3.10 -3.73 -22.84
N LEU A 45 -3.07 -3.05 -21.68
CA LEU A 45 -2.11 -1.98 -21.42
C LEU A 45 -0.66 -2.48 -21.50
N LYS A 46 -0.33 -3.62 -20.84
CA LYS A 46 1.01 -4.23 -20.95
C LYS A 46 1.35 -4.71 -22.38
N SER A 47 0.40 -4.69 -23.34
CA SER A 47 0.59 -5.06 -24.75
C SER A 47 0.71 -3.83 -25.65
N GLY A 48 0.60 -2.62 -25.09
CA GLY A 48 0.49 -1.37 -25.85
C GLY A 48 -0.89 -1.09 -26.43
N GLU A 49 -1.89 -1.94 -26.18
CA GLU A 49 -3.25 -1.83 -26.74
C GLU A 49 -4.14 -0.93 -25.87
N LYS A 50 -3.78 0.34 -25.75
CA LYS A 50 -4.41 1.32 -24.84
C LYS A 50 -5.92 1.47 -25.07
N GLU A 51 -6.35 1.55 -26.33
CA GLU A 51 -7.76 1.72 -26.69
C GLU A 51 -8.60 0.51 -26.27
N LYS A 52 -8.03 -0.70 -26.37
CA LYS A 52 -8.70 -1.92 -25.91
C LYS A 52 -8.78 -1.96 -24.39
N ALA A 53 -7.77 -1.48 -23.67
CA ALA A 53 -7.80 -1.39 -22.22
C ALA A 53 -8.94 -0.47 -21.74
N ILE A 54 -9.08 0.71 -22.36
CA ILE A 54 -10.18 1.65 -22.10
C ILE A 54 -11.53 1.02 -22.45
N ALA A 55 -11.64 0.42 -23.65
CA ALA A 55 -12.89 -0.17 -24.13
C ALA A 55 -13.41 -1.28 -23.21
N VAL A 56 -12.52 -2.11 -22.66
CA VAL A 56 -12.88 -3.16 -21.69
C VAL A 56 -13.48 -2.57 -20.42
N LEU A 57 -12.87 -1.53 -19.84
CA LEU A 57 -13.42 -0.94 -18.62
C LEU A 57 -14.73 -0.18 -18.89
N LYS A 58 -14.84 0.54 -20.01
CA LYS A 58 -16.09 1.17 -20.45
C LYS A 58 -17.19 0.14 -20.69
N ASP A 59 -16.87 -1.01 -21.27
CA ASP A 59 -17.82 -2.11 -21.44
C ASP A 59 -18.29 -2.66 -20.08
N GLY A 60 -17.36 -2.83 -19.15
CA GLY A 60 -17.66 -3.20 -17.77
C GLY A 60 -18.64 -2.23 -17.11
N ILE A 61 -18.41 -0.92 -17.24
CA ILE A 61 -19.28 0.15 -16.70
C ILE A 61 -20.66 0.08 -17.35
N ARG A 62 -20.75 -0.01 -18.69
CA ARG A 62 -22.05 -0.14 -19.38
C ARG A 62 -22.84 -1.36 -18.91
N ALA A 63 -22.16 -2.46 -18.63
CA ALA A 63 -22.80 -3.68 -18.12
C ALA A 63 -23.17 -3.60 -16.63
N ASN A 64 -22.47 -2.78 -15.84
CA ASN A 64 -22.65 -2.65 -14.39
C ASN A 64 -22.47 -1.18 -13.95
N PRO A 65 -23.42 -0.28 -14.30
CA PRO A 65 -23.26 1.15 -14.06
C PRO A 65 -23.15 1.52 -12.58
N ASP A 66 -23.68 0.71 -11.67
CA ASP A 66 -23.56 0.95 -10.23
C ASP A 66 -22.24 0.46 -9.61
N ASN A 67 -21.36 -0.14 -10.42
CA ASN A 67 -20.11 -0.71 -9.94
C ASN A 67 -18.98 0.32 -9.90
N ARG A 68 -18.86 0.94 -8.72
CA ARG A 68 -17.93 2.03 -8.42
C ARG A 68 -16.45 1.65 -8.58
N TRP A 69 -16.09 0.37 -8.47
CA TRP A 69 -14.71 -0.07 -8.69
C TRP A 69 -14.27 0.09 -10.16
N LEU A 70 -15.18 -0.09 -11.11
CA LEU A 70 -14.87 0.06 -12.54
C LEU A 70 -14.55 1.51 -12.91
N TYR A 71 -15.22 2.47 -12.27
CA TYR A 71 -14.91 3.89 -12.42
C TYR A 71 -13.53 4.20 -11.83
N LEU A 72 -13.21 3.71 -10.62
CA LEU A 72 -11.88 3.90 -10.04
C LEU A 72 -10.78 3.33 -10.96
N MET A 73 -10.97 2.12 -11.49
CA MET A 73 -10.01 1.50 -12.41
C MET A 73 -9.84 2.25 -13.73
N LEU A 74 -10.94 2.78 -14.28
CA LEU A 74 -10.89 3.55 -15.52
C LEU A 74 -10.23 4.91 -15.30
N GLY A 75 -10.52 5.58 -14.19
CA GLY A 75 -9.82 6.80 -13.81
C GLY A 75 -8.34 6.54 -13.52
N ASP A 76 -7.99 5.44 -12.83
CA ASP A 76 -6.59 5.07 -12.57
C ASP A 76 -5.84 4.81 -13.89
N LEU A 77 -6.48 4.13 -14.85
CA LEU A 77 -5.95 3.93 -16.21
C LEU A 77 -5.70 5.27 -16.92
N TYR A 78 -6.67 6.20 -16.87
CA TYR A 78 -6.49 7.52 -17.48
C TYR A 78 -5.35 8.30 -16.83
N TYR A 79 -5.29 8.33 -15.50
CA TYR A 79 -4.33 9.15 -14.78
C TYR A 79 -2.90 8.56 -14.80
N PHE A 80 -2.73 7.32 -14.34
CA PHE A 80 -1.41 6.75 -14.06
C PHE A 80 -0.73 6.12 -15.28
N ASP A 81 -1.50 5.76 -16.31
CA ASP A 81 -1.00 5.04 -17.48
C ASP A 81 -1.16 5.80 -18.81
N LEU A 82 -2.10 6.74 -18.88
CA LEU A 82 -2.35 7.55 -20.07
C LEU A 82 -2.04 9.04 -19.90
N GLU A 83 -1.72 9.49 -18.68
CA GLU A 83 -1.42 10.88 -18.34
C GLU A 83 -2.55 11.86 -18.76
N ASP A 84 -3.80 11.39 -18.66
CA ASP A 84 -5.01 12.10 -19.05
C ASP A 84 -5.82 12.50 -17.80
N ALA A 85 -5.41 13.60 -17.17
CA ALA A 85 -6.02 14.09 -15.94
C ALA A 85 -7.49 14.50 -16.13
N ASP A 86 -7.83 15.10 -17.26
CA ASP A 86 -9.19 15.57 -17.55
C ASP A 86 -10.21 14.42 -17.59
N ASN A 87 -9.91 13.34 -18.31
CA ASN A 87 -10.78 12.17 -18.33
C ASN A 87 -10.76 11.41 -17.00
N ALA A 88 -9.62 11.38 -16.30
CA ALA A 88 -9.54 10.78 -14.98
C ALA A 88 -10.48 11.47 -13.98
N ILE A 89 -10.42 12.80 -13.87
CA ILE A 89 -11.30 13.59 -12.99
C ILE A 89 -12.77 13.29 -13.29
N LYS A 90 -13.19 13.38 -14.56
CA LYS A 90 -14.58 13.10 -14.95
C LYS A 90 -15.05 11.73 -14.49
N VAL A 91 -14.26 10.69 -14.76
CA VAL A 91 -14.62 9.31 -14.40
C VAL A 91 -14.63 9.10 -12.89
N TYR A 92 -13.69 9.70 -12.15
CA TYR A 92 -13.69 9.64 -10.70
C TYR A 92 -14.91 10.35 -10.10
N GLU A 93 -15.30 11.51 -10.62
CA GLU A 93 -16.48 12.25 -10.19
C GLU A 93 -17.78 11.50 -10.49
N GLU A 94 -17.90 10.89 -11.67
CA GLU A 94 -19.02 10.00 -12.01
C GLU A 94 -19.13 8.83 -11.02
N GLY A 95 -18.01 8.17 -10.72
CA GLY A 95 -17.97 7.06 -9.75
C GLY A 95 -18.27 7.49 -8.32
N LEU A 96 -17.82 8.68 -7.91
CA LEU A 96 -18.09 9.26 -6.59
C LEU A 96 -19.55 9.69 -6.43
N ALA A 97 -20.19 10.18 -7.51
CA ALA A 97 -21.59 10.58 -7.51
C ALA A 97 -22.58 9.43 -7.27
N LEU A 98 -22.13 8.18 -7.46
CA LEU A 98 -22.93 6.97 -7.17
C LEU A 98 -23.05 6.67 -5.67
N PHE A 99 -22.43 7.42 -4.78
CA PHE A 99 -22.55 7.23 -3.33
C PHE A 99 -23.55 8.21 -2.72
N ASP A 100 -24.62 7.68 -2.12
CA ASP A 100 -25.62 8.49 -1.40
C ASP A 100 -25.11 9.03 -0.06
N LYS A 101 -24.04 8.40 0.48
CA LYS A 101 -23.44 8.77 1.76
C LYS A 101 -21.96 8.36 1.84
N PRO A 102 -21.17 9.01 2.71
CA PRO A 102 -19.79 8.62 2.95
C PRO A 102 -19.65 7.17 3.44
N ILE A 103 -18.62 6.46 2.95
CA ILE A 103 -18.30 5.10 3.36
C ILE A 103 -16.85 5.04 3.83
N LYS A 104 -16.64 4.75 5.14
CA LYS A 104 -15.31 4.70 5.74
C LYS A 104 -14.52 3.45 5.35
N THR A 105 -15.12 2.28 5.11
CA THR A 105 -14.35 1.02 4.91
C THR A 105 -13.41 1.05 3.70
N THR A 106 -12.23 0.42 3.83
CA THR A 106 -11.24 0.24 2.75
C THR A 106 -11.70 -0.74 1.66
N MET A 107 -12.79 -1.48 1.91
CA MET A 107 -13.46 -2.34 0.93
C MET A 107 -14.39 -1.57 -0.03
N SER A 108 -14.54 -0.26 0.16
CA SER A 108 -15.28 0.64 -0.72
C SER A 108 -14.31 1.55 -1.47
N PRO A 109 -14.56 1.87 -2.75
CA PRO A 109 -13.70 2.78 -3.48
C PRO A 109 -13.86 4.25 -3.09
N TYR A 110 -14.80 4.58 -2.19
CA TYR A 110 -15.13 5.95 -1.78
C TYR A 110 -13.90 6.78 -1.38
N ARG A 111 -13.09 6.28 -0.44
CA ARG A 111 -11.89 6.99 0.01
C ARG A 111 -10.84 7.14 -1.08
N TYR A 112 -10.70 6.16 -1.97
CA TYR A 112 -9.71 6.21 -3.04
C TYR A 112 -10.09 7.28 -4.07
N PHE A 113 -11.37 7.42 -4.42
CA PHE A 113 -11.84 8.56 -5.25
C PHE A 113 -11.47 9.89 -4.63
N LEU A 114 -11.73 10.06 -3.32
CA LEU A 114 -11.41 11.31 -2.63
C LEU A 114 -9.90 11.58 -2.64
N LYS A 115 -9.07 10.57 -2.37
CA LYS A 115 -7.61 10.69 -2.43
C LYS A 115 -7.10 11.02 -3.83
N ARG A 116 -7.67 10.43 -4.89
CA ARG A 116 -7.33 10.79 -6.28
C ARG A 116 -7.72 12.23 -6.57
N LEU A 117 -8.98 12.58 -6.37
CA LEU A 117 -9.51 13.89 -6.71
C LEU A 117 -8.84 15.01 -5.91
N SER A 118 -8.57 14.81 -4.61
CA SER A 118 -7.89 15.84 -3.79
C SER A 118 -6.46 16.10 -4.28
N ASN A 119 -5.70 15.05 -4.63
CA ASN A 119 -4.33 15.18 -5.11
C ASN A 119 -4.26 15.77 -6.51
N ILE A 120 -5.10 15.30 -7.45
CA ILE A 120 -5.12 15.81 -8.82
C ILE A 120 -5.48 17.30 -8.84
N ASN A 121 -6.55 17.70 -8.13
CA ASN A 121 -6.95 19.11 -8.08
C ASN A 121 -5.91 19.99 -7.37
N TYR A 122 -5.18 19.46 -6.39
CA TYR A 122 -4.05 20.17 -5.79
C TYR A 122 -2.90 20.39 -6.79
N GLU A 123 -2.57 19.37 -7.59
CA GLU A 123 -1.53 19.45 -8.62
C GLU A 123 -1.91 20.44 -9.74
N GLU A 124 -3.17 20.44 -10.16
CA GLU A 124 -3.74 21.39 -11.14
C GLU A 124 -3.96 22.80 -10.56
N LYS A 125 -3.71 23.00 -9.26
CA LYS A 125 -3.95 24.26 -8.52
C LYS A 125 -5.41 24.71 -8.52
N ASP A 126 -6.35 23.81 -8.79
CA ASP A 126 -7.77 24.03 -8.51
C ASP A 126 -8.00 23.88 -7.00
N PHE A 127 -7.62 24.93 -6.26
CA PHE A 127 -7.70 24.94 -4.81
C PHE A 127 -9.14 24.85 -4.30
N GLY A 128 -10.14 25.26 -5.08
CA GLY A 128 -11.55 25.14 -4.70
C GLY A 128 -11.99 23.68 -4.64
N ASN A 129 -11.76 22.92 -5.71
CA ASN A 129 -12.06 21.49 -5.72
C ASN A 129 -11.11 20.68 -4.83
N ALA A 130 -9.82 21.02 -4.76
CA ALA A 130 -8.89 20.35 -3.86
C ALA A 130 -9.35 20.45 -2.40
N GLU A 131 -9.78 21.63 -1.96
CA GLU A 131 -10.34 21.82 -0.62
C GLU A 131 -11.58 20.96 -0.38
N LYS A 132 -12.54 20.97 -1.31
CA LYS A 132 -13.76 20.16 -1.24
C LYS A 132 -13.43 18.68 -1.02
N TYR A 133 -12.51 18.12 -1.81
CA TYR A 133 -12.17 16.71 -1.73
C TYR A 133 -11.30 16.37 -0.51
N PHE A 134 -10.39 17.24 -0.10
CA PHE A 134 -9.65 17.07 1.16
C PHE A 134 -10.57 17.10 2.38
N GLU A 135 -11.57 17.98 2.42
CA GLU A 135 -12.56 18.04 3.51
C GLU A 135 -13.38 16.74 3.60
N LEU A 136 -13.83 16.21 2.47
CA LEU A 136 -14.51 14.91 2.44
C LEU A 136 -13.58 13.78 2.88
N PHE A 137 -12.30 13.82 2.49
CA PHE A 137 -11.34 12.76 2.79
C PHE A 137 -10.93 12.76 4.26
N ILE A 138 -10.54 13.91 4.81
CA ILE A 138 -10.11 14.05 6.20
C ILE A 138 -11.23 13.72 7.18
N ALA A 139 -12.50 13.99 6.82
CA ALA A 139 -13.68 13.66 7.62
C ALA A 139 -13.89 12.14 7.80
N LEU A 140 -13.28 11.30 6.97
CA LEU A 140 -13.27 9.84 7.18
C LEU A 140 -12.31 9.41 8.30
N GLU A 141 -11.45 10.33 8.76
CA GLU A 141 -10.28 10.08 9.61
C GLU A 141 -9.48 8.85 9.16
N PRO A 142 -9.14 8.74 7.86
CA PRO A 142 -8.69 7.48 7.30
C PRO A 142 -7.21 7.26 7.61
N SER A 143 -6.82 6.00 7.75
CA SER A 143 -5.42 5.60 8.02
C SER A 143 -4.44 6.00 6.91
N ASP A 144 -4.92 6.26 5.71
CA ASP A 144 -4.17 6.76 4.55
C ASP A 144 -4.23 8.28 4.35
N PHE A 145 -4.62 9.04 5.37
CA PHE A 145 -4.41 10.48 5.40
C PHE A 145 -3.05 10.78 6.04
N TYR A 146 -2.03 10.84 5.21
CA TYR A 146 -0.65 10.88 5.68
C TYR A 146 -0.20 12.31 5.93
N ALA A 147 1.00 12.45 6.52
CA ALA A 147 1.56 13.77 6.84
C ALA A 147 1.71 14.67 5.59
N SER A 148 1.94 14.09 4.40
CA SER A 148 1.96 14.84 3.14
C SER A 148 0.57 15.34 2.74
N ASP A 149 -0.50 14.57 2.94
CA ASP A 149 -1.88 15.02 2.71
C ASP A 149 -2.25 16.19 3.63
N PHE A 150 -1.88 16.13 4.92
CA PHE A 150 -2.05 17.26 5.85
C PHE A 150 -1.32 18.52 5.37
N LYS A 151 -0.09 18.36 4.88
CA LYS A 151 0.70 19.46 4.33
C LYS A 151 0.03 20.05 3.07
N LYS A 152 -0.32 19.22 2.08
CA LYS A 152 -0.99 19.64 0.85
C LYS A 152 -2.29 20.37 1.16
N PHE A 153 -3.10 19.82 2.05
CA PHE A 153 -4.36 20.44 2.44
C PHE A 153 -4.15 21.79 3.14
N ALA A 154 -3.17 21.89 4.04
CA ALA A 154 -2.83 23.17 4.66
C ALA A 154 -2.34 24.20 3.62
N GLU A 155 -1.56 23.79 2.61
CA GLU A 155 -1.14 24.65 1.50
C GLU A 155 -2.34 25.16 0.69
N VAL A 156 -3.32 24.30 0.37
CA VAL A 156 -4.59 24.72 -0.26
C VAL A 156 -5.27 25.83 0.54
N LEU A 157 -5.39 25.65 1.86
CA LEU A 157 -6.03 26.61 2.75
C LEU A 157 -5.25 27.93 2.86
N ILE A 158 -3.92 27.86 2.94
CA ILE A 158 -3.05 29.04 2.97
C ILE A 158 -3.21 29.87 1.69
N ASN A 159 -3.21 29.22 0.52
CA ASN A 159 -3.38 29.89 -0.78
C ASN A 159 -4.74 30.57 -0.93
N GLN A 160 -5.76 30.07 -0.22
CA GLN A 160 -7.08 30.69 -0.15
C GLN A 160 -7.24 31.71 0.98
N GLY A 161 -6.18 32.01 1.74
CA GLY A 161 -6.22 32.94 2.88
C GLY A 161 -6.91 32.38 4.14
N LYS A 162 -7.26 31.09 4.18
CA LYS A 162 -7.95 30.41 5.29
C LYS A 162 -6.99 29.99 6.40
N LYS A 163 -6.25 30.96 6.96
CA LYS A 163 -5.14 30.74 7.91
C LYS A 163 -5.53 29.93 9.15
N GLU A 164 -6.61 30.29 9.83
CA GLU A 164 -7.06 29.61 11.05
C GLU A 164 -7.36 28.13 10.80
N ARG A 165 -7.92 27.81 9.63
CA ARG A 165 -8.24 26.43 9.27
C ARG A 165 -6.98 25.65 8.92
N ALA A 166 -6.02 26.27 8.23
CA ALA A 166 -4.71 25.66 7.97
C ALA A 166 -3.98 25.29 9.27
N ILE A 167 -3.99 26.17 10.28
CA ILE A 167 -3.40 25.89 11.60
C ILE A 167 -4.06 24.67 12.26
N LYS A 168 -5.40 24.57 12.20
CA LYS A 168 -6.14 23.41 12.73
C LYS A 168 -5.74 22.10 12.03
N VAL A 169 -5.67 22.11 10.70
CA VAL A 169 -5.26 20.95 9.88
C VAL A 169 -3.82 20.53 10.23
N LEU A 170 -2.89 21.47 10.31
CA LEU A 170 -1.50 21.18 10.67
C LEU A 170 -1.37 20.64 12.10
N THR A 171 -2.09 21.23 13.05
CA THR A 171 -2.12 20.76 14.44
C THR A 171 -2.64 19.32 14.52
N LEU A 172 -3.70 19.00 13.78
CA LEU A 172 -4.25 17.66 13.69
C LEU A 172 -3.24 16.69 13.07
N GLY A 173 -2.60 17.08 11.97
CA GLY A 173 -1.61 16.25 11.29
C GLY A 173 -0.38 15.95 12.14
N ILE A 174 0.12 16.92 12.90
CA ILE A 174 1.25 16.73 13.82
C ILE A 174 0.88 15.80 14.98
N LYS A 175 -0.37 15.87 15.47
CA LYS A 175 -0.88 14.94 16.49
C LYS A 175 -1.06 13.52 15.95
N ALA A 176 -1.56 13.39 14.72
CA ALA A 176 -1.78 12.10 14.05
C ALA A 176 -0.45 11.42 13.67
N HIS A 177 0.56 12.22 13.30
CA HIS A 177 1.87 11.76 12.84
C HIS A 177 3.01 12.31 13.73
N PRO A 178 3.08 11.91 15.01
CA PRO A 178 4.06 12.46 15.94
C PRO A 178 5.48 12.16 15.46
N GLY A 179 6.33 13.19 15.47
CA GLY A 179 7.73 13.09 15.11
C GLY A 179 8.01 13.18 13.61
N TYR A 180 6.98 13.43 12.78
CA TYR A 180 7.18 13.72 11.36
C TYR A 180 7.71 15.15 11.16
N LYS A 181 9.05 15.26 11.15
CA LYS A 181 9.76 16.55 11.18
C LYS A 181 9.37 17.48 10.04
N ASN A 182 9.20 16.96 8.82
CA ASN A 182 8.89 17.77 7.64
C ASN A 182 7.56 18.53 7.77
N LEU A 183 6.53 17.91 8.38
CA LEU A 183 5.24 18.57 8.59
C LEU A 183 5.34 19.64 9.67
N TYR A 184 6.07 19.35 10.76
CA TYR A 184 6.31 20.32 11.83
C TYR A 184 7.12 21.53 11.36
N GLU A 185 8.22 21.32 10.64
CA GLU A 185 9.04 22.40 10.06
C GLU A 185 8.23 23.24 9.08
N PHE A 186 7.39 22.61 8.24
CA PHE A 186 6.46 23.32 7.37
C PHE A 186 5.48 24.20 8.17
N ALA A 187 4.91 23.67 9.25
CA ALA A 187 3.98 24.41 10.09
C ALA A 187 4.66 25.63 10.76
N LYS A 188 5.84 25.45 11.37
CA LYS A 188 6.60 26.54 11.99
C LYS A 188 7.05 27.59 10.99
N LYS A 189 7.44 27.19 9.77
CA LYS A 189 7.83 28.14 8.71
C LYS A 189 6.68 29.08 8.34
N ASN A 190 5.46 28.55 8.23
CA ASN A 190 4.28 29.34 7.82
C ASN A 190 3.60 30.07 8.99
N PHE A 191 3.73 29.55 10.21
CA PHE A 191 3.05 30.07 11.41
C PHE A 191 4.01 30.10 12.60
N GLN A 192 4.95 31.06 12.61
CA GLN A 192 6.03 31.13 13.59
C GLN A 192 5.55 31.37 15.03
N SER A 193 4.47 32.13 15.20
CA SER A 193 3.87 32.46 16.50
C SER A 193 3.08 31.30 17.11
N GLU A 194 2.68 30.31 16.30
CA GLU A 194 1.87 29.19 16.78
C GLU A 194 2.73 28.14 17.45
N ASP A 195 2.18 27.56 18.52
CA ASP A 195 2.77 26.43 19.23
C ASP A 195 2.15 25.12 18.74
N PHE A 196 2.99 24.27 18.13
CA PHE A 196 2.56 22.98 17.60
C PHE A 196 3.11 21.84 18.46
N PRO A 197 2.28 20.83 18.82
CA PRO A 197 2.65 19.78 19.77
C PRO A 197 3.57 18.72 19.13
N PHE A 198 4.86 19.04 18.94
CA PHE A 198 5.84 18.11 18.39
C PHE A 198 6.37 17.13 19.44
N ARG A 199 6.53 15.87 19.02
CA ARG A 199 7.12 14.81 19.84
C ARG A 199 8.06 14.00 18.98
N GLU A 200 9.32 13.85 19.38
CA GLU A 200 10.28 13.01 18.63
C GLU A 200 9.86 11.53 18.60
N ARG A 201 10.23 10.85 17.50
CA ARG A 201 10.05 9.40 17.35
C ARG A 201 10.99 8.67 18.32
N LYS A 202 10.53 7.55 18.88
CA LYS A 202 11.37 6.69 19.71
C LYS A 202 12.31 5.88 18.82
N VAL A 203 13.62 6.10 18.95
CA VAL A 203 14.65 5.25 18.35
C VAL A 203 15.04 4.18 19.37
N ARG A 204 14.97 2.88 19.01
CA ARG A 204 15.32 1.80 19.96
C ARG A 204 16.81 1.74 20.25
N LEU A 205 17.65 1.96 19.25
CA LEU A 205 19.09 2.11 19.40
C LEU A 205 19.66 3.05 18.33
N THR A 206 20.54 3.93 18.76
CA THR A 206 21.46 4.65 17.89
C THR A 206 22.83 4.00 18.06
N ILE A 207 23.29 3.27 17.05
CA ILE A 207 24.66 2.75 17.03
C ILE A 207 25.54 3.85 16.40
N PRO A 208 26.59 4.34 17.09
CA PRO A 208 27.54 5.28 16.51
C PRO A 208 28.13 4.74 15.20
N ASP A 209 28.46 5.63 14.27
CA ASP A 209 29.14 5.31 13.01
C ASP A 209 28.35 4.43 12.02
N ILE A 210 27.04 4.23 12.23
CA ILE A 210 26.16 3.59 11.25
C ILE A 210 25.47 4.64 10.38
N GLU A 211 25.79 4.63 9.09
CA GLU A 211 25.07 5.43 8.09
C GLU A 211 23.87 4.64 7.56
N ARG A 212 22.73 5.33 7.44
CA ARG A 212 21.50 4.81 6.80
C ARG A 212 21.17 5.76 5.66
N ILE A 213 21.27 5.26 4.44
CA ILE A 213 21.19 6.07 3.23
C ILE A 213 19.94 5.62 2.45
N PRO A 214 18.81 6.34 2.56
CA PRO A 214 17.63 6.07 1.77
C PRO A 214 17.90 6.37 0.29
N ILE A 215 17.51 5.47 -0.59
CA ILE A 215 17.76 5.56 -2.04
C ILE A 215 16.43 5.83 -2.74
N LYS A 216 16.31 7.03 -3.33
CA LYS A 216 15.11 7.43 -4.06
C LYS A 216 15.02 6.69 -5.40
N THR A 217 13.85 6.13 -5.69
CA THR A 217 13.54 5.44 -6.95
C THR A 217 12.32 6.07 -7.61
N PRO A 218 12.10 5.85 -8.92
CA PRO A 218 10.76 5.99 -9.50
C PRO A 218 9.77 5.05 -8.81
N LEU A 219 8.48 5.24 -9.09
CA LEU A 219 7.44 4.29 -8.70
C LEU A 219 7.75 2.91 -9.30
N ILE A 220 8.04 1.95 -8.43
CA ILE A 220 8.23 0.54 -8.81
C ILE A 220 6.83 -0.06 -9.03
N LYS A 221 6.65 -0.79 -10.13
CA LYS A 221 5.36 -1.36 -10.56
C LYS A 221 5.36 -2.89 -10.51
N GLU A 222 4.16 -3.46 -10.59
CA GLU A 222 3.92 -4.91 -10.60
C GLU A 222 4.62 -5.60 -11.79
N GLY A 223 5.59 -6.47 -11.45
CA GLY A 223 6.38 -7.25 -12.41
C GLY A 223 7.69 -6.61 -12.86
N ASP A 224 8.08 -5.46 -12.28
CA ASP A 224 9.41 -4.88 -12.51
C ASP A 224 10.53 -5.82 -11.99
N ASN A 225 11.69 -5.80 -12.65
CA ASN A 225 12.84 -6.60 -12.21
C ASN A 225 13.51 -5.95 -11.00
N LEU A 226 13.16 -6.46 -9.81
CA LEU A 226 13.70 -6.03 -8.51
C LEU A 226 15.23 -5.93 -8.50
N TYR A 227 15.93 -6.93 -9.04
CA TYR A 227 17.39 -7.02 -8.98
C TYR A 227 18.06 -5.97 -9.86
N ASP A 228 17.52 -5.71 -11.06
CA ASP A 228 18.01 -4.67 -11.95
C ASP A 228 17.79 -3.27 -11.37
N ILE A 229 16.64 -3.05 -10.72
CA ILE A 229 16.33 -1.78 -10.03
C ILE A 229 17.31 -1.55 -8.89
N ILE A 230 17.44 -2.52 -7.98
CA ILE A 230 18.36 -2.39 -6.85
C ILE A 230 19.78 -2.16 -7.34
N ASP A 231 20.23 -2.92 -8.35
CA ASP A 231 21.57 -2.75 -8.90
C ASP A 231 21.75 -1.32 -9.46
N LYS A 232 20.85 -0.89 -10.34
CA LYS A 232 20.89 0.43 -10.99
C LYS A 232 20.93 1.58 -9.99
N TYR A 233 20.04 1.59 -9.01
CA TYR A 233 19.87 2.74 -8.10
C TYR A 233 20.86 2.77 -6.94
N THR A 234 21.52 1.64 -6.63
CA THR A 234 22.54 1.60 -5.57
C THR A 234 23.97 1.69 -6.09
N LYS A 235 24.23 1.41 -7.38
CA LYS A 235 25.58 1.25 -7.94
C LYS A 235 26.55 2.41 -7.68
N SER A 236 26.06 3.65 -7.71
CA SER A 236 26.90 4.85 -7.51
C SER A 236 27.18 5.17 -6.03
N VAL A 237 26.45 4.56 -5.09
CA VAL A 237 26.48 4.90 -3.66
C VAL A 237 26.98 3.75 -2.80
N ARG A 238 26.70 2.50 -3.20
CA ARG A 238 27.06 1.30 -2.43
C ARG A 238 28.57 1.08 -2.40
N LYS A 239 29.07 0.66 -1.24
CA LYS A 239 30.46 0.31 -0.97
C LYS A 239 30.57 -1.16 -0.58
N LYS A 240 31.79 -1.69 -0.63
CA LYS A 240 32.09 -3.05 -0.14
C LYS A 240 31.62 -3.18 1.32
N ASN A 241 31.00 -4.31 1.63
CA ASN A 241 30.44 -4.66 2.94
C ASN A 241 29.16 -3.91 3.37
N ASP A 242 28.62 -2.99 2.55
CA ASP A 242 27.31 -2.41 2.82
C ASP A 242 26.23 -3.52 2.88
N ILE A 243 25.15 -3.25 3.62
CA ILE A 243 23.91 -4.03 3.59
C ILE A 243 22.87 -3.23 2.83
N ILE A 244 22.36 -3.78 1.72
CA ILE A 244 21.27 -3.20 0.94
C ILE A 244 19.95 -3.77 1.48
N THR A 245 19.08 -2.92 1.99
CA THR A 245 17.74 -3.33 2.39
C THR A 245 16.68 -2.88 1.40
N ILE A 246 15.59 -3.63 1.31
CA ILE A 246 14.42 -3.31 0.49
C ILE A 246 13.14 -3.61 1.28
N SER A 247 12.13 -2.75 1.15
CA SER A 247 10.79 -2.99 1.70
C SER A 247 10.19 -4.33 1.26
N SER A 248 9.61 -5.07 2.22
CA SER A 248 8.83 -6.30 2.00
C SER A 248 7.69 -6.10 0.99
N CYS A 249 6.92 -5.02 1.14
CA CYS A 249 5.82 -4.64 0.27
C CYS A 249 6.28 -4.46 -1.20
N VAL A 250 7.39 -3.75 -1.42
CA VAL A 250 7.94 -3.54 -2.77
C VAL A 250 8.51 -4.83 -3.37
N ALA A 251 9.19 -5.65 -2.58
CA ALA A 251 9.66 -6.95 -3.04
C ALA A 251 8.47 -7.85 -3.46
N ALA A 252 7.39 -7.89 -2.67
CA ALA A 252 6.18 -8.65 -3.00
C ALA A 252 5.46 -8.11 -4.24
N MET A 253 5.45 -6.79 -4.45
CA MET A 253 4.92 -6.15 -5.64
C MET A 253 5.69 -6.57 -6.91
N CYS A 254 7.02 -6.61 -6.84
CA CYS A 254 7.85 -7.10 -7.96
C CYS A 254 7.59 -8.59 -8.26
N GLU A 255 7.24 -9.39 -7.25
CA GLU A 255 6.81 -10.79 -7.40
C GLU A 255 5.36 -10.96 -7.88
N GLU A 256 4.65 -9.87 -8.21
CA GLU A 256 3.23 -9.86 -8.63
C GLU A 256 2.27 -10.49 -7.61
N ARG A 257 2.58 -10.38 -6.31
CA ARG A 257 1.78 -10.99 -5.22
C ARG A 257 0.56 -10.18 -4.80
N MET A 258 0.38 -8.99 -5.35
CA MET A 258 -0.72 -8.10 -5.00
C MET A 258 -2.09 -8.60 -5.47
N ILE A 259 -3.09 -8.44 -4.61
CA ILE A 259 -4.47 -8.85 -4.89
C ILE A 259 -5.41 -7.70 -4.53
N THR A 260 -6.04 -7.11 -5.53
CA THR A 260 -6.96 -5.97 -5.33
C THR A 260 -8.28 -6.44 -4.72
N VAL A 261 -8.84 -5.65 -3.80
CA VAL A 261 -10.00 -6.05 -3.00
C VAL A 261 -11.26 -6.37 -3.80
N ASP A 262 -11.41 -5.78 -5.00
CA ASP A 262 -12.51 -6.08 -5.93
C ASP A 262 -12.50 -7.53 -6.44
N THR A 263 -11.36 -8.22 -6.32
CA THR A 263 -11.19 -9.61 -6.75
C THR A 263 -11.23 -10.61 -5.58
N ILE A 264 -11.29 -10.12 -4.34
CA ILE A 264 -11.29 -10.94 -3.14
C ILE A 264 -12.72 -11.14 -2.68
N PHE A 265 -13.11 -12.41 -2.52
CA PHE A 265 -14.41 -12.79 -1.99
C PHE A 265 -14.21 -13.47 -0.64
N PRO A 266 -14.29 -12.73 0.49
CA PRO A 266 -14.07 -13.29 1.81
C PRO A 266 -15.05 -14.42 2.13
N SER A 267 -14.50 -15.60 2.46
CA SER A 267 -15.28 -16.73 2.92
C SER A 267 -15.97 -16.43 4.25
N PHE A 268 -16.94 -17.27 4.63
CA PHE A 268 -17.56 -17.18 5.95
C PHE A 268 -16.52 -17.26 7.07
N LEU A 269 -15.53 -18.16 6.93
CA LEU A 269 -14.43 -18.29 7.88
C LEU A 269 -13.62 -17.00 7.98
N ALA A 270 -13.27 -16.38 6.85
CA ALA A 270 -12.52 -15.12 6.84
C ALA A 270 -13.26 -14.02 7.61
N ARG A 271 -14.56 -13.84 7.30
CA ARG A 271 -15.43 -12.85 7.97
C ARG A 271 -15.60 -13.11 9.46
N LEU A 272 -15.71 -14.38 9.87
CA LEU A 272 -15.85 -14.75 11.27
C LEU A 272 -14.55 -14.50 12.05
N VAL A 273 -13.41 -14.98 11.53
CA VAL A 273 -12.13 -14.89 12.24
C VAL A 273 -11.64 -13.45 12.32
N SER A 274 -11.82 -12.66 11.26
CA SER A 274 -11.39 -11.25 11.24
C SER A 274 -12.06 -10.43 12.34
N HIS A 275 -13.30 -10.76 12.72
CA HIS A 275 -14.04 -10.08 13.80
C HIS A 275 -13.40 -10.26 15.19
N PHE A 276 -12.59 -11.31 15.38
CA PHE A 276 -11.87 -11.54 16.63
C PHE A 276 -10.48 -10.92 16.68
N VAL A 277 -10.03 -10.31 15.57
CA VAL A 277 -8.79 -9.55 15.51
C VAL A 277 -9.05 -8.14 16.04
N SER A 278 -8.02 -7.49 16.58
CA SER A 278 -8.20 -6.17 17.21
C SER A 278 -8.60 -5.10 16.20
N HIS A 279 -9.80 -4.55 16.38
CA HIS A 279 -10.33 -3.41 15.62
C HIS A 279 -10.10 -2.08 16.34
N LYS A 280 -8.89 -1.82 16.86
CA LYS A 280 -8.61 -0.51 17.47
C LYS A 280 -8.75 0.57 16.39
N ASP A 281 -9.86 1.31 16.44
CA ASP A 281 -10.12 2.46 15.59
C ASP A 281 -9.58 3.69 16.31
N VAL A 282 -8.44 4.18 15.84
CA VAL A 282 -7.86 5.44 16.28
C VAL A 282 -7.94 6.41 15.09
N PRO A 283 -8.30 7.69 15.29
CA PRO A 283 -8.34 8.66 14.20
C PRO A 283 -7.02 8.64 13.43
N PHE A 284 -7.09 8.55 12.11
CA PHE A 284 -5.93 8.49 11.22
C PHE A 284 -4.99 7.29 11.45
N GLY A 285 -5.47 6.23 12.10
CA GLY A 285 -4.73 4.96 12.22
C GLY A 285 -5.56 3.76 11.78
N GLY A 286 -4.87 2.64 11.58
CA GLY A 286 -5.45 1.39 11.08
C GLY A 286 -5.77 0.39 12.18
N ALA A 287 -6.69 -0.53 11.88
CA ALA A 287 -6.80 -1.78 12.62
C ALA A 287 -5.61 -2.71 12.29
N ALA A 288 -5.46 -3.81 13.02
CA ALA A 288 -4.51 -4.84 12.61
C ALA A 288 -4.93 -5.41 11.23
N PRO A 289 -3.98 -5.70 10.30
CA PRO A 289 -4.33 -6.04 8.92
C PRO A 289 -5.33 -7.20 8.78
N LEU A 290 -5.17 -8.25 9.59
CA LEU A 290 -6.05 -9.42 9.60
C LEU A 290 -7.46 -9.16 10.17
N ALA A 291 -7.75 -7.96 10.68
CA ALA A 291 -9.10 -7.51 10.99
C ALA A 291 -9.93 -7.22 9.73
N ASN A 292 -9.26 -7.01 8.60
CA ASN A 292 -9.88 -6.91 7.30
C ASN A 292 -10.22 -8.32 6.77
N PRO A 293 -11.51 -8.62 6.46
CA PRO A 293 -11.91 -9.92 5.94
C PRO A 293 -11.21 -10.30 4.62
N ALA A 294 -10.83 -9.34 3.78
CA ALA A 294 -10.09 -9.61 2.56
C ALA A 294 -8.67 -10.08 2.86
N ALA A 295 -7.97 -9.42 3.78
CA ALA A 295 -6.66 -9.84 4.25
C ALA A 295 -6.70 -11.21 4.94
N MET A 296 -7.72 -11.47 5.78
CA MET A 296 -7.92 -12.79 6.39
C MET A 296 -8.17 -13.88 5.34
N GLU A 297 -8.91 -13.58 4.27
CA GLU A 297 -9.10 -14.53 3.17
C GLU A 297 -7.78 -14.86 2.48
N ILE A 298 -6.90 -13.87 2.29
CA ILE A 298 -5.55 -14.10 1.78
C ILE A 298 -4.70 -14.92 2.76
N ALA A 299 -4.79 -14.66 4.07
CA ALA A 299 -4.13 -15.46 5.09
C ALA A 299 -4.58 -16.92 5.06
N ILE A 300 -5.87 -17.18 4.82
CA ILE A 300 -6.42 -18.52 4.64
C ILE A 300 -5.85 -19.20 3.38
N ARG A 301 -5.61 -18.46 2.30
CA ARG A 301 -5.00 -18.99 1.07
C ARG A 301 -3.53 -19.33 1.27
N GLU A 302 -2.77 -18.50 1.99
CA GLU A 302 -1.34 -18.70 2.24
C GLU A 302 -1.09 -19.81 3.29
N ALA A 303 -1.82 -19.80 4.41
CA ALA A 303 -1.59 -20.72 5.53
C ALA A 303 -2.43 -22.00 5.46
N GLY A 304 -3.57 -21.96 4.76
CA GLY A 304 -4.56 -23.03 4.72
C GLY A 304 -5.63 -22.91 5.80
N LYS A 305 -6.87 -23.29 5.45
CA LYS A 305 -8.06 -23.19 6.33
C LYS A 305 -7.87 -23.87 7.69
N THR A 306 -7.38 -25.10 7.69
CA THR A 306 -7.17 -25.89 8.92
C THR A 306 -6.18 -25.20 9.85
N ARG A 307 -5.09 -24.67 9.29
CA ARG A 307 -4.05 -23.98 10.05
C ARG A 307 -4.57 -22.69 10.67
N ILE A 308 -5.35 -21.89 9.93
CA ILE A 308 -6.00 -20.69 10.46
C ILE A 308 -6.97 -21.03 11.59
N ILE A 309 -7.78 -22.09 11.48
CA ILE A 309 -8.69 -22.50 12.56
C ILE A 309 -7.93 -22.85 13.83
N LEU A 310 -6.84 -23.63 13.70
CA LEU A 310 -5.97 -23.97 14.83
C LEU A 310 -5.29 -22.72 15.41
N ALA A 311 -4.85 -21.80 14.57
CA ALA A 311 -4.25 -20.53 14.97
C ALA A 311 -5.24 -19.65 15.74
N THR A 312 -6.50 -19.56 15.30
CA THR A 312 -7.55 -18.83 16.00
C THR A 312 -7.78 -19.42 17.40
N LYS A 313 -7.84 -20.75 17.52
CA LYS A 313 -7.96 -21.44 18.82
C LYS A 313 -6.74 -21.15 19.71
N ALA A 314 -5.53 -21.29 19.17
CA ALA A 314 -4.29 -21.01 19.91
C ALA A 314 -4.21 -19.54 20.35
N GLY A 315 -4.62 -18.59 19.51
CA GLY A 315 -4.68 -17.17 19.86
C GLY A 315 -5.73 -16.86 20.94
N ALA A 316 -6.86 -17.57 20.96
CA ALA A 316 -7.85 -17.47 22.04
C ALA A 316 -7.30 -18.01 23.36
N ILE A 317 -6.64 -19.18 23.34
CA ILE A 317 -5.98 -19.77 24.52
C ILE A 317 -4.86 -18.85 25.03
N GLY A 318 -4.01 -18.34 24.14
CA GLY A 318 -2.93 -17.43 24.50
C GLY A 318 -3.45 -16.20 25.24
N ARG A 319 -4.58 -15.61 24.81
CA ARG A 319 -5.23 -14.49 25.50
C ARG A 319 -5.65 -14.83 26.94
N ILE A 320 -6.16 -16.04 27.19
CA ILE A 320 -6.53 -16.50 28.55
C ILE A 320 -5.30 -16.51 29.47
N PHE A 321 -4.14 -16.91 28.95
CA PHE A 321 -2.86 -16.93 29.69
C PHE A 321 -2.05 -15.64 29.58
N GLY A 322 -2.62 -14.55 29.04
CA GLY A 322 -1.91 -13.29 28.83
C GLY A 322 -0.75 -13.33 27.83
N LYS A 323 -0.63 -14.41 27.03
CA LYS A 323 0.37 -14.58 25.98
C LYS A 323 -0.15 -14.05 24.64
N LYS A 324 0.55 -13.08 24.06
CA LYS A 324 0.24 -12.53 22.73
C LYS A 324 0.97 -13.32 21.63
N GLY A 325 0.50 -13.22 20.40
CA GLY A 325 1.22 -13.74 19.22
C GLY A 325 1.04 -15.23 18.90
N TRP A 326 0.37 -16.01 19.74
CA TRP A 326 0.13 -17.45 19.50
C TRP A 326 -0.62 -17.74 18.19
N PHE A 327 -1.48 -16.81 17.76
CA PHE A 327 -2.09 -16.88 16.43
C PHE A 327 -1.01 -16.96 15.33
N TYR A 328 -0.07 -16.02 15.30
CA TYR A 328 0.97 -15.95 14.26
C TYR A 328 1.98 -17.10 14.34
N ILE A 329 2.27 -17.59 15.55
CA ILE A 329 3.12 -18.79 15.75
C ILE A 329 2.52 -20.00 15.00
N ILE A 330 1.21 -20.19 15.12
CA ILE A 330 0.53 -21.32 14.47
C ILE A 330 0.20 -21.00 13.01
N ALA A 331 -0.30 -19.81 12.69
CA ALA A 331 -0.67 -19.40 11.33
C ALA A 331 0.56 -19.37 10.38
N GLY A 332 1.74 -19.07 10.92
CA GLY A 332 2.99 -18.99 10.19
C GLY A 332 3.35 -17.57 9.78
N GLU A 333 4.61 -17.42 9.37
CA GLU A 333 5.24 -16.13 9.05
C GLU A 333 4.51 -15.37 7.94
N GLN A 334 4.08 -16.06 6.88
CA GLN A 334 3.33 -15.44 5.77
C GLN A 334 2.05 -14.76 6.22
N ALA A 335 1.38 -15.26 7.26
CA ALA A 335 0.17 -14.60 7.80
C ALA A 335 0.49 -13.31 8.57
N ALA A 336 1.69 -13.18 9.12
CA ALA A 336 2.16 -11.98 9.81
C ALA A 336 2.64 -10.89 8.84
N LEU A 337 3.01 -11.27 7.62
CA LEU A 337 3.49 -10.38 6.55
C LEU A 337 2.37 -9.83 5.64
N ILE A 338 1.11 -10.14 5.93
CA ILE A 338 0.01 -9.66 5.11
C ILE A 338 -0.33 -8.24 5.53
N ASP A 339 -0.17 -7.34 4.57
CA ASP A 339 -0.66 -5.97 4.66
C ASP A 339 -2.04 -5.85 4.01
N ASP A 340 -2.93 -5.09 4.64
CA ASP A 340 -4.25 -4.79 4.11
C ASP A 340 -4.32 -3.36 3.55
N PRO A 341 -5.26 -3.06 2.65
CA PRO A 341 -5.44 -1.70 2.18
C PRO A 341 -5.67 -0.72 3.33
N PRO A 342 -5.03 0.46 3.33
CA PRO A 342 -4.28 1.07 2.23
C PRO A 342 -2.75 1.02 2.37
N ALA A 343 -2.16 -0.18 2.38
CA ALA A 343 -0.72 -0.38 2.62
C ALA A 343 0.25 0.02 1.48
N ALA A 344 -0.26 0.40 0.31
CA ALA A 344 0.57 0.84 -0.81
C ALA A 344 0.11 2.20 -1.33
N ILE A 345 0.97 2.85 -2.11
CA ILE A 345 0.67 4.12 -2.77
C ILE A 345 -0.23 3.92 -4.01
N PRO A 346 -1.05 4.91 -4.38
CA PRO A 346 -1.81 4.89 -5.64
C PRO A 346 -0.97 4.50 -6.87
N PRO A 347 -1.51 3.69 -7.81
CA PRO A 347 -2.84 3.09 -7.86
C PRO A 347 -2.97 1.72 -7.15
N PHE A 348 -2.06 1.43 -6.21
CA PHE A 348 -1.93 0.12 -5.56
C PHE A 348 -2.58 0.05 -4.18
N ASP A 349 -3.11 1.17 -3.70
CA ASP A 349 -3.64 1.46 -2.37
C ASP A 349 -4.92 0.69 -1.99
N TYR A 350 -5.50 -0.07 -2.90
CA TYR A 350 -6.65 -0.94 -2.65
C TYR A 350 -6.33 -2.44 -2.80
N ALA A 351 -5.06 -2.81 -2.62
CA ALA A 351 -4.62 -4.20 -2.64
C ALA A 351 -4.29 -4.75 -1.24
N VAL A 352 -4.61 -6.04 -1.06
CA VAL A 352 -3.98 -6.86 -0.03
C VAL A 352 -2.64 -7.35 -0.57
N ILE A 353 -1.59 -7.24 0.23
CA ILE A 353 -0.21 -7.54 -0.16
C ILE A 353 0.33 -8.61 0.79
N PRO A 354 0.37 -9.89 0.37
CA PRO A 354 1.17 -10.88 1.05
C PRO A 354 2.66 -10.51 0.96
N GLY A 355 3.43 -10.78 2.02
CA GLY A 355 4.89 -10.63 1.95
C GLY A 355 5.54 -11.53 0.88
N PRO A 356 6.83 -11.30 0.55
CA PRO A 356 7.54 -12.06 -0.46
C PRO A 356 7.50 -13.56 -0.18
N LYS A 357 7.49 -14.37 -1.25
CA LYS A 357 7.32 -15.82 -1.14
C LYS A 357 8.52 -16.49 -0.45
N ASP A 358 9.72 -16.02 -0.74
CA ASP A 358 10.96 -16.48 -0.11
C ASP A 358 11.95 -15.32 0.05
N SER A 359 11.79 -14.58 1.14
CA SER A 359 12.60 -13.40 1.47
C SER A 359 14.10 -13.71 1.62
N PHE A 360 14.48 -14.94 2.01
CA PHE A 360 15.88 -15.33 2.12
C PHE A 360 16.50 -15.52 0.74
N THR A 361 15.83 -16.25 -0.14
CA THR A 361 16.28 -16.43 -1.53
C THR A 361 16.35 -15.09 -2.28
N VAL A 362 15.38 -14.19 -2.08
CA VAL A 362 15.43 -12.84 -2.68
C VAL A 362 16.66 -12.08 -2.18
N SER A 363 16.97 -12.15 -0.88
CA SER A 363 18.14 -11.50 -0.29
C SER A 363 19.45 -12.03 -0.89
N GLU A 364 19.61 -13.35 -1.01
CA GLU A 364 20.80 -13.95 -1.62
C GLU A 364 20.97 -13.55 -3.09
N LYS A 365 19.89 -13.48 -3.88
CA LYS A 365 19.95 -13.01 -5.27
C LYS A 365 20.33 -11.53 -5.39
N ILE A 366 19.92 -10.69 -4.45
CA ILE A 366 20.40 -9.30 -4.39
C ILE A 366 21.90 -9.28 -4.12
N THR A 367 22.40 -10.16 -3.24
CA THR A 367 23.84 -10.30 -2.97
C THR A 367 24.62 -10.77 -4.18
N GLU A 368 24.16 -11.79 -4.89
CA GLU A 368 24.75 -12.25 -6.14
C GLU A 368 24.83 -11.13 -7.20
N ARG A 369 23.78 -10.31 -7.30
CA ARG A 369 23.72 -9.25 -8.29
C ARG A 369 24.59 -8.04 -7.95
N THR A 370 24.66 -7.65 -6.68
CA THR A 370 25.25 -6.37 -6.27
C THR A 370 26.62 -6.50 -5.61
N GLY A 371 26.98 -7.70 -5.15
CA GLY A 371 28.16 -7.97 -4.32
C GLY A 371 28.05 -7.48 -2.86
N CYS A 372 26.90 -6.93 -2.47
CA CYS A 372 26.65 -6.46 -1.10
C CYS A 372 25.74 -7.43 -0.35
N ARG A 373 25.84 -7.47 0.98
CA ARG A 373 24.86 -8.21 1.79
C ARG A 373 23.48 -7.55 1.59
N ALA A 374 22.41 -8.31 1.71
CA ALA A 374 21.05 -7.81 1.56
C ALA A 374 20.08 -8.32 2.61
N ALA A 375 18.98 -7.59 2.79
CA ALA A 375 17.84 -7.99 3.61
C ALA A 375 16.52 -7.42 3.09
N ILE A 376 15.45 -8.18 3.27
CA ILE A 376 14.08 -7.70 3.11
C ILE A 376 13.58 -7.21 4.46
N ILE A 377 13.07 -5.99 4.52
CA ILE A 377 12.65 -5.34 5.75
C ILE A 377 11.16 -5.00 5.67
N ASP A 378 10.43 -5.45 6.69
CA ASP A 378 9.11 -4.95 7.02
C ASP A 378 9.24 -3.98 8.20
N ALA A 379 8.97 -2.69 8.00
CA ALA A 379 9.17 -1.66 9.01
C ALA A 379 7.95 -0.74 9.11
N ASN A 380 7.70 -0.25 10.33
CA ASN A 380 6.63 0.68 10.60
C ASN A 380 7.11 1.87 11.45
N ASP A 381 6.31 2.93 11.47
CA ASP A 381 6.62 4.17 12.19
C ASP A 381 6.44 4.05 13.72
N LEU A 382 6.04 2.88 14.25
CA LEU A 382 5.83 2.64 15.68
C LEU A 382 7.09 2.18 16.41
N GLY A 383 8.24 2.15 15.74
CA GLY A 383 9.51 1.73 16.34
C GLY A 383 9.83 0.26 16.12
N ASP A 384 9.20 -0.40 15.15
CA ASP A 384 9.39 -1.81 14.84
C ASP A 384 9.88 -1.98 13.39
N ALA A 385 10.99 -2.70 13.24
CA ALA A 385 11.47 -3.21 11.97
C ALA A 385 11.75 -4.71 12.13
N TRP A 386 11.37 -5.48 11.12
CA TRP A 386 11.54 -6.91 11.04
C TRP A 386 12.30 -7.26 9.77
N ALA A 387 13.46 -7.91 9.93
CA ALA A 387 14.16 -8.52 8.81
C ALA A 387 13.51 -9.87 8.50
N VAL A 388 12.58 -9.84 7.55
CA VAL A 388 11.75 -10.98 7.12
C VAL A 388 12.54 -11.97 6.24
N GLY A 389 13.69 -11.54 5.74
CA GLY A 389 14.69 -12.39 5.12
C GLY A 389 16.00 -11.62 4.97
N TYR A 390 17.13 -12.33 4.97
CA TYR A 390 18.45 -11.72 4.90
C TYR A 390 19.51 -12.70 4.41
N SER A 391 20.52 -12.15 3.73
CA SER A 391 21.66 -12.91 3.21
C SER A 391 22.66 -13.32 4.32
N LYS A 392 23.54 -14.27 4.00
CA LYS A 392 24.61 -14.73 4.88
C LYS A 392 25.48 -13.58 5.39
N GLY A 393 25.73 -13.58 6.70
CA GLY A 393 26.58 -12.58 7.38
C GLY A 393 25.87 -11.29 7.78
N VAL A 394 24.54 -11.20 7.60
CA VAL A 394 23.71 -10.15 8.20
C VAL A 394 23.32 -10.53 9.63
N SER A 395 23.53 -9.62 10.58
CA SER A 395 23.01 -9.78 11.95
C SER A 395 21.60 -9.22 12.03
N LYS A 396 20.60 -10.12 12.12
CA LYS A 396 19.18 -9.78 12.22
C LYS A 396 18.90 -8.77 13.35
N ASP A 397 19.28 -9.10 14.59
CA ASP A 397 19.01 -8.28 15.77
C ASP A 397 19.60 -6.86 15.64
N LYS A 398 20.85 -6.75 15.17
CA LYS A 398 21.48 -5.44 14.98
C LYS A 398 20.79 -4.62 13.88
N LEU A 399 20.44 -5.27 12.76
CA LEU A 399 19.81 -4.60 11.63
C LEU A 399 18.41 -4.07 11.98
N GLU A 400 17.58 -4.88 12.64
CA GLU A 400 16.24 -4.49 13.10
C GLU A 400 16.29 -3.29 14.06
N LYS A 401 17.28 -3.25 14.96
CA LYS A 401 17.51 -2.14 15.87
C LYS A 401 17.86 -0.84 15.14
N VAL A 402 18.79 -0.91 14.17
CA VAL A 402 19.25 0.23 13.35
C VAL A 402 18.14 0.80 12.47
N LEU A 403 17.19 -0.03 12.03
CA LEU A 403 16.09 0.37 11.14
C LEU A 403 14.76 0.64 11.86
N SER A 404 14.74 0.56 13.20
CA SER A 404 13.50 0.63 13.99
C SER A 404 12.71 1.93 13.85
N ASP A 405 13.34 3.04 13.49
CA ASP A 405 12.70 4.35 13.23
C ASP A 405 12.24 4.53 11.77
N ASN A 406 12.33 3.47 10.95
CA ASN A 406 11.96 3.42 9.54
C ASN A 406 12.64 4.50 8.68
N PRO A 407 13.96 4.39 8.42
CA PRO A 407 14.69 5.37 7.59
C PRO A 407 14.26 5.35 6.11
N ALA A 408 13.58 4.30 5.65
CA ALA A 408 12.97 4.28 4.31
C ALA A 408 11.82 5.29 4.20
N GLY A 409 11.25 5.70 5.33
CA GLY A 409 10.05 6.52 5.42
C GLY A 409 8.84 5.86 4.77
N ASN A 410 7.85 6.68 4.40
CA ASN A 410 6.58 6.22 3.85
C ASN A 410 6.15 7.06 2.63
N GLU A 411 5.31 6.47 1.79
CA GLU A 411 4.68 7.07 0.60
C GLU A 411 5.59 7.92 -0.31
N ASP A 412 5.41 9.24 -0.30
CA ASP A 412 5.92 10.22 -1.25
C ASP A 412 7.45 10.33 -1.25
N GLN A 413 8.10 9.76 -0.24
CA GLN A 413 9.56 9.72 -0.18
C GLN A 413 10.15 8.84 -1.29
N GLN A 414 9.41 7.79 -1.71
CA GLN A 414 9.81 6.86 -2.76
C GLN A 414 11.23 6.31 -2.55
N THR A 415 11.54 5.95 -1.29
CA THR A 415 12.85 5.45 -0.86
C THR A 415 12.75 4.00 -0.33
N PRO A 416 12.25 3.04 -1.15
CA PRO A 416 12.02 1.68 -0.67
C PRO A 416 13.31 0.91 -0.38
N ILE A 417 14.46 1.43 -0.83
CA ILE A 417 15.79 0.87 -0.63
C ILE A 417 16.53 1.72 0.41
N VAL A 418 17.16 1.09 1.40
CA VAL A 418 18.07 1.76 2.33
C VAL A 418 19.41 1.03 2.34
N ILE A 419 20.49 1.77 2.15
CA ILE A 419 21.84 1.24 2.37
C ILE A 419 22.21 1.45 3.84
N VAL A 420 22.57 0.38 4.53
CA VAL A 420 23.12 0.40 5.88
C VAL A 420 24.62 0.13 5.80
N ARG A 421 25.41 1.07 6.30
CA ARG A 421 26.88 1.03 6.25
C ARG A 421 27.47 1.04 7.65
N GLY A 422 28.53 0.27 7.84
CA GLY A 422 29.25 0.15 9.12
C GLY A 422 28.73 -0.96 10.04
N LEU A 423 27.69 -1.71 9.63
CA LEU A 423 27.09 -2.81 10.40
C LEU A 423 27.67 -4.17 10.02
#